data_AF-A0A0Q8NHG2-F1
#
_entry.id   AF-A0A0Q8NHG2-F1
#
_cell.length_a   1.000
_cell.length_b   1.000
_cell.length_c   1.000
_cell.angle_alpha   90.00
_cell.angle_beta   90.00
_cell.angle_gamma   90.00
#
_symmetry.space_group_name_H-M   'P 1'
#
loop_
_entity.id
_entity.type
_entity.pdbx_description
1 polymer ?
#
loop_
_entity_poly.entity_id
_entity_poly.type
_entity_poly.pdbx_seq_one_letter_code
_entity_poly.pdbx_strand_id
1 'polypeptide(L)'
;MIIPNELAQNRAMTYTSRGLLVDLLSRPDDWKETCRHMADSSPQGRKTLAAALDELRAWGYYQVEVVRLPNGRIRSEAHVFDRPQLGVQPGATLPGSGEPAPGDRGFLPKDLAKVPSLPAEPEPVAAGDETAEAEGGRAESDPGSRPQAAEPLVEMDEETRVAMNALLHAVRPERRLPLGLAEAAALAPMVRAWLERGASEDQLREALLAGLPEVVYSPAAVLRSRLERKMPAEPRPERPTRRMAECAGCRDPLPEPGLCGRCGSASRSRPAGGRAAKVTARGMDKVRAAMAGSTA
;
A
#
# COMPACT_ATOMS: atom_id res chain seq x y z
N MET A 1 -43.62 27.57 -4.11
CA MET A 1 -43.19 26.35 -4.81
C MET A 1 -44.19 25.24 -4.54
N ILE A 2 -44.71 24.59 -5.58
CA ILE A 2 -45.56 23.39 -5.45
C ILE A 2 -44.67 22.19 -5.74
N ILE A 3 -44.50 21.29 -4.77
CA ILE A 3 -43.69 20.08 -4.94
C ILE A 3 -44.59 18.98 -5.53
N PRO A 4 -44.24 18.36 -6.67
CA PRO A 4 -45.02 17.25 -7.22
C PRO A 4 -45.06 16.07 -6.25
N ASN A 5 -46.22 15.43 -6.12
CA ASN A 5 -46.37 14.24 -5.26
C ASN A 5 -45.46 13.09 -5.69
N GLU A 6 -45.20 12.97 -6.98
CA GLU A 6 -44.26 12.00 -7.55
C GLU A 6 -42.87 12.15 -6.93
N LEU A 7 -42.38 13.39 -6.80
CA LEU A 7 -41.10 13.68 -6.16
C LEU A 7 -41.15 13.39 -4.65
N ALA A 8 -42.19 13.87 -3.96
CA ALA A 8 -42.29 13.72 -2.51
C ALA A 8 -42.40 12.25 -2.06
N GLN A 9 -43.10 11.42 -2.83
CA GLN A 9 -43.42 10.03 -2.47
C GLN A 9 -42.50 8.99 -3.12
N ASN A 10 -41.56 9.38 -3.98
CA ASN A 10 -40.63 8.44 -4.62
C ASN A 10 -39.72 7.77 -3.58
N ARG A 11 -39.98 6.49 -3.30
CA ARG A 11 -39.18 5.66 -2.37
C ARG A 11 -37.92 5.09 -2.98
N ALA A 12 -37.75 5.17 -4.30
CA ALA A 12 -36.54 4.74 -4.98
C ALA A 12 -35.39 5.76 -4.84
N MET A 13 -35.67 6.96 -4.33
CA MET A 13 -34.67 7.97 -3.97
C MET A 13 -34.46 8.09 -2.47
N THR A 14 -33.22 8.38 -2.06
CA THR A 14 -32.92 8.67 -0.67
C THR A 14 -33.65 9.93 -0.17
N TYR A 15 -33.92 10.00 1.14
CA TYR A 15 -34.50 11.19 1.76
C TYR A 15 -33.58 12.42 1.63
N THR A 16 -32.27 12.21 1.62
CA THR A 16 -31.28 13.29 1.44
C THR A 16 -31.40 13.91 0.05
N SER A 17 -31.50 13.09 -1.00
CA SER A 17 -31.65 13.58 -2.39
C SER A 17 -32.97 14.30 -2.59
N ARG A 18 -34.08 13.77 -2.06
CA ARG A 18 -35.38 14.47 -2.10
C ARG A 18 -35.34 15.80 -1.36
N GLY A 19 -34.74 15.85 -0.17
CA GLY A 19 -34.57 17.08 0.60
C GLY A 19 -33.68 18.10 -0.13
N LEU A 20 -32.58 17.63 -0.74
CA LEU A 20 -31.68 18.49 -1.51
C LEU A 20 -32.37 19.07 -2.76
N LEU A 21 -33.16 18.28 -3.47
CA LEU A 21 -33.90 18.78 -4.63
C LEU A 21 -34.91 19.86 -4.23
N VAL A 22 -35.60 19.67 -3.09
CA VAL A 22 -36.52 20.68 -2.55
C VAL A 22 -35.78 21.96 -2.15
N ASP A 23 -34.60 21.85 -1.52
CA ASP A 23 -33.75 23.01 -1.23
C ASP A 23 -33.36 23.76 -2.50
N LEU A 24 -32.86 23.04 -3.51
CA LEU A 24 -32.43 23.62 -4.78
C LEU A 24 -33.56 24.31 -5.55
N LEU A 25 -34.75 23.70 -5.60
CA LEU A 25 -35.93 24.28 -6.26
C LEU A 25 -36.51 25.49 -5.50
N SER A 26 -36.15 25.68 -4.23
CA SER A 26 -36.60 26.83 -3.43
C SER A 26 -35.79 28.10 -3.69
N ARG A 27 -34.62 27.97 -4.35
CA ARG A 27 -33.73 29.09 -4.68
C ARG A 27 -34.28 29.86 -5.88
N PRO A 28 -33.99 31.17 -5.99
CA PRO A 28 -34.33 31.94 -7.18
C PRO A 28 -33.58 31.42 -8.40
N ASP A 29 -34.15 31.67 -9.57
CA ASP A 29 -33.48 31.42 -10.85
C ASP A 29 -32.13 32.18 -10.91
N ASP A 30 -31.16 31.62 -11.64
CA ASP A 30 -29.80 32.14 -11.78
C ASP A 30 -28.99 32.28 -10.47
N TRP A 31 -29.39 31.59 -9.39
CA TRP A 31 -28.61 31.51 -8.15
C TRP A 31 -27.18 31.01 -8.42
N LYS A 32 -26.18 31.71 -7.85
CA LYS A 32 -24.76 31.40 -8.07
C LYS A 32 -24.14 30.81 -6.82
N GLU A 33 -23.96 29.50 -6.82
CA GLU A 33 -23.16 28.81 -5.82
C GLU A 33 -22.43 27.63 -6.46
N THR A 34 -21.19 27.40 -6.02
CA THR A 34 -20.43 26.24 -6.49
C THR A 34 -20.88 25.00 -5.74
N CYS A 35 -21.00 23.85 -6.42
CA CYS A 35 -21.31 22.57 -5.77
C CYS A 35 -20.38 22.27 -4.58
N ARG A 36 -19.10 22.68 -4.68
CA ARG A 36 -18.13 22.59 -3.58
C ARG A 36 -18.51 23.45 -2.39
N HIS A 37 -18.91 24.71 -2.60
CA HIS A 37 -19.32 25.59 -1.51
C HIS A 37 -20.59 25.05 -0.82
N MET A 38 -21.55 24.58 -1.61
CA MET A 38 -22.76 23.92 -1.11
C MET A 38 -22.46 22.65 -0.30
N ALA A 39 -21.46 21.87 -0.74
CA ALA A 39 -20.99 20.67 -0.03
C ALA A 39 -20.27 21.00 1.28
N ASP A 40 -19.54 22.11 1.31
CA ASP A 40 -18.77 22.57 2.47
C ASP A 40 -19.67 23.13 3.57
N SER A 41 -20.78 23.79 3.19
CA SER A 41 -21.76 24.37 4.11
C SER A 41 -22.81 23.37 4.60
N SER A 42 -22.90 22.19 3.97
CA SER A 42 -23.92 21.20 4.30
C SER A 42 -23.65 20.47 5.63
N PRO A 43 -24.63 20.38 6.55
CA PRO A 43 -24.49 19.64 7.80
C PRO A 43 -24.39 18.11 7.58
N GLN A 44 -24.78 17.60 6.41
CA GLN A 44 -24.72 16.18 6.08
C GLN A 44 -23.32 15.74 5.58
N GLY A 45 -22.41 16.71 5.40
CA GLY A 45 -21.06 16.50 4.93
C GLY A 45 -20.94 16.30 3.41
N ARG A 46 -19.75 16.60 2.89
CA ARG A 46 -19.46 16.62 1.45
C ARG A 46 -19.80 15.33 0.71
N LYS A 47 -19.48 14.18 1.30
CA LYS A 47 -19.67 12.87 0.68
C LYS A 47 -21.16 12.57 0.45
N THR A 48 -21.98 12.86 1.44
CA THR A 48 -23.43 12.64 1.37
C THR A 48 -24.06 13.57 0.35
N LEU A 49 -23.63 14.83 0.28
CA LEU A 49 -24.13 15.76 -0.72
C LEU A 49 -23.73 15.37 -2.14
N ALA A 50 -22.48 14.94 -2.34
CA ALA A 50 -22.02 14.44 -3.64
C ALA A 50 -22.83 13.22 -4.10
N ALA A 51 -23.03 12.24 -3.21
CA ALA A 51 -23.86 11.08 -3.51
C ALA A 51 -25.32 11.46 -3.82
N ALA A 52 -25.86 12.46 -3.12
CA ALA A 52 -27.20 12.96 -3.39
C ALA A 52 -27.32 13.64 -4.77
N LEU A 53 -26.33 14.45 -5.16
CA LEU A 53 -26.29 15.07 -6.50
C LEU A 53 -26.13 14.03 -7.61
N ASP A 54 -25.32 12.99 -7.40
CA ASP A 54 -25.16 11.89 -8.34
C ASP A 54 -26.46 11.08 -8.49
N GLU A 55 -27.16 10.84 -7.38
CA GLU A 55 -28.48 10.21 -7.41
C GLU A 55 -29.49 11.09 -8.16
N LEU A 56 -29.55 12.40 -7.89
CA LEU A 56 -30.42 13.31 -8.62
C LEU A 56 -30.11 13.38 -10.12
N ARG A 57 -28.83 13.26 -10.50
CA ARG A 57 -28.42 13.14 -11.91
C ARG A 57 -28.90 11.83 -12.53
N ALA A 58 -28.75 10.71 -11.81
CA ALA A 58 -29.20 9.40 -12.29
C ALA A 58 -30.72 9.36 -12.55
N TRP A 59 -31.50 10.05 -11.72
CA TRP A 59 -32.95 10.19 -11.87
C TRP A 59 -33.38 11.32 -12.82
N GLY A 60 -32.43 12.08 -13.39
CA GLY A 60 -32.72 13.13 -14.37
C GLY A 60 -33.25 14.45 -13.80
N TYR A 61 -33.19 14.65 -12.49
CA TYR A 61 -33.60 15.92 -11.86
C TYR A 61 -32.49 16.97 -11.84
N TYR A 62 -31.24 16.54 -12.03
CA TYR A 62 -30.06 17.40 -11.99
C TYR A 62 -29.18 17.18 -13.23
N GLN A 63 -28.86 18.25 -13.94
CA GLN A 63 -27.98 18.23 -15.11
C GLN A 63 -26.91 19.30 -14.97
N VAL A 64 -25.72 19.05 -15.55
CA VAL A 64 -24.64 20.04 -15.59
C VAL A 64 -24.20 20.17 -17.03
N GLU A 65 -24.36 21.37 -17.59
CA GLU A 65 -23.91 21.72 -18.92
C GLU A 65 -22.58 22.47 -18.83
N VAL A 66 -21.69 22.19 -19.77
CA VAL A 66 -20.39 22.85 -19.87
C VAL A 66 -20.49 23.89 -20.98
N VAL A 67 -20.73 25.14 -20.59
CA VAL A 67 -20.90 26.25 -21.51
C VAL A 67 -19.55 26.93 -21.76
N ARG A 68 -19.15 27.03 -23.02
CA ARG A 68 -17.98 27.82 -23.41
C ARG A 68 -18.42 29.25 -23.70
N LEU A 69 -17.96 30.18 -22.87
CA LEU A 69 -18.26 31.60 -23.00
C LEU A 69 -17.55 32.19 -24.23
N PRO A 70 -18.07 33.30 -24.79
CA PRO A 70 -17.45 34.00 -25.93
C PRO A 70 -15.99 34.43 -25.68
N ASN A 71 -15.58 34.59 -24.43
CA ASN A 71 -14.23 34.92 -24.01
C ASN A 71 -13.27 33.70 -23.95
N GLY A 72 -13.70 32.54 -24.45
CA GLY A 72 -12.92 31.31 -24.46
C GLY A 72 -12.89 30.56 -23.12
N ARG A 73 -13.45 31.11 -22.05
CA ARG A 73 -13.53 30.46 -20.74
C ARG A 73 -14.64 29.42 -20.72
N ILE A 74 -14.46 28.39 -19.89
CA ILE A 74 -15.44 27.34 -19.68
C ILE A 74 -16.16 27.62 -18.35
N ARG A 75 -17.49 27.54 -18.35
CA ARG A 75 -18.33 27.65 -17.16
C ARG A 75 -19.25 26.42 -17.10
N SER A 76 -19.32 25.81 -15.93
CA SER A 76 -20.31 24.75 -15.67
C SER A 76 -21.58 25.38 -15.14
N GLU A 77 -22.70 25.11 -15.79
CA GLU A 77 -24.04 25.57 -15.42
C GLU A 77 -24.86 24.37 -14.98
N ALA A 78 -25.45 24.46 -13.79
CA ALA A 78 -26.23 23.37 -13.22
C ALA A 78 -27.72 23.69 -13.38
N HIS A 79 -28.45 22.77 -14.01
CA HIS A 79 -29.89 22.85 -14.21
C HIS A 79 -30.60 21.88 -13.28
N VAL A 80 -31.60 22.39 -12.57
CA VAL A 80 -32.42 21.63 -11.61
C VAL A 80 -33.85 21.66 -12.13
N PHE A 81 -34.49 20.49 -12.20
CA PHE A 81 -35.83 20.34 -12.75
C PHE A 81 -36.79 19.78 -11.69
N ASP A 82 -38.04 20.22 -11.72
CA ASP A 82 -39.13 19.69 -10.88
C ASP A 82 -39.63 18.32 -11.38
N ARG A 83 -39.45 18.06 -12.68
CA ARG A 83 -39.77 16.81 -13.37
C ARG A 83 -38.51 16.16 -13.95
N PRO A 84 -38.41 14.82 -13.89
CA PRO A 84 -37.22 14.13 -14.35
C PRO A 84 -37.06 14.25 -15.86
N GLN A 85 -35.92 14.77 -16.31
CA GLN A 85 -35.55 14.87 -17.72
C GLN A 85 -34.89 13.55 -18.16
N LEU A 86 -35.66 12.46 -18.09
CA LEU A 86 -35.24 11.13 -18.55
C LEU A 86 -35.27 11.13 -20.08
N GLY A 87 -34.13 11.45 -20.69
CA GLY A 87 -33.93 11.27 -22.12
C GLY A 87 -34.18 12.50 -22.98
N VAL A 88 -33.50 13.61 -22.68
CA VAL A 88 -32.90 14.50 -23.70
C VAL A 88 -31.68 15.09 -23.00
N GLN A 89 -30.49 14.90 -23.58
CA GLN A 89 -29.34 15.75 -23.27
C GLN A 89 -29.48 16.94 -24.22
N PRO A 90 -29.99 18.12 -23.80
CA PRO A 90 -29.88 19.29 -24.65
C PRO A 90 -28.38 19.59 -24.76
N GLY A 91 -27.83 19.51 -25.97
CA GLY A 91 -26.46 19.97 -26.19
C GLY A 91 -25.33 19.10 -25.63
N ALA A 92 -25.51 17.78 -25.50
CA ALA A 92 -24.35 16.87 -25.57
C ALA A 92 -23.76 16.94 -26.99
N THR A 93 -23.08 18.04 -27.30
CA THR A 93 -22.01 18.02 -28.29
C THR A 93 -21.02 17.00 -27.76
N LEU A 94 -21.06 15.80 -28.34
CA LEU A 94 -19.91 14.92 -28.36
C LEU A 94 -18.71 15.82 -28.74
N PRO A 95 -17.60 15.82 -27.99
CA PRO A 95 -16.40 16.48 -28.45
C PRO A 95 -15.96 15.75 -29.71
N GLY A 96 -16.43 16.21 -30.87
CA GLY A 96 -15.83 15.87 -32.14
C GLY A 96 -14.42 16.43 -32.09
N SER A 97 -13.42 15.58 -32.28
CA SER A 97 -12.12 16.07 -32.74
C SER A 97 -12.41 16.91 -33.98
N GLY A 98 -12.24 18.23 -33.88
CA GLY A 98 -12.37 19.10 -35.04
C GLY A 98 -11.42 18.60 -36.12
N GLU A 99 -11.92 18.44 -37.34
CA GLU A 99 -11.08 18.14 -38.50
C GLU A 99 -9.95 19.19 -38.58
N PRO A 100 -8.71 18.76 -38.85
CA PRO A 100 -7.61 19.71 -38.96
C PRO A 100 -7.87 20.59 -40.17
N ALA A 101 -8.15 21.88 -39.93
CA ALA A 101 -8.05 22.89 -40.97
C ALA A 101 -6.60 22.89 -41.50
N PRO A 102 -6.39 23.00 -42.83
CA PRO A 102 -5.06 23.06 -43.42
C PRO A 102 -4.48 24.44 -43.14
N GLY A 103 -3.98 24.62 -41.91
CA GLY A 103 -3.13 25.72 -41.54
C GLY A 103 -1.69 25.30 -41.78
N ASP A 104 -1.05 25.96 -42.73
CA ASP A 104 0.39 25.88 -43.00
C ASP A 104 1.17 26.03 -41.69
N ARG A 105 1.83 24.94 -41.28
CA ARG A 105 2.70 24.92 -40.09
C ARG A 105 4.12 24.80 -40.58
N GLY A 106 4.78 25.95 -40.70
CA GLY A 106 6.23 26.03 -40.72
C GLY A 106 6.79 25.22 -39.55
N PHE A 107 7.62 24.22 -39.88
CA PHE A 107 8.35 23.41 -38.93
C PHE A 107 9.35 24.30 -38.19
N LEU A 108 9.18 24.44 -36.87
CA LEU A 108 10.28 24.82 -35.97
C LEU A 108 10.79 23.53 -35.32
N PRO A 109 12.00 23.04 -35.65
CA PRO A 109 12.59 21.90 -34.95
C PRO A 109 12.87 22.31 -33.50
N LYS A 110 12.25 21.63 -32.54
CA LYS A 110 12.68 21.64 -31.14
C LYS A 110 13.67 20.51 -30.94
N ASP A 111 14.94 20.79 -31.21
CA ASP A 111 16.01 20.12 -30.49
C ASP A 111 16.18 20.82 -29.15
N LEU A 112 16.28 20.07 -28.06
CA LEU A 112 17.03 20.45 -26.87
C LEU A 112 17.15 19.22 -25.96
N ALA A 113 18.33 18.59 -26.06
CA ALA A 113 18.87 17.66 -25.10
C ALA A 113 18.92 18.26 -23.69
N LYS A 114 18.85 17.38 -22.68
CA LYS A 114 18.86 17.72 -21.25
C LYS A 114 20.21 17.40 -20.64
N VAL A 115 20.95 18.39 -20.14
CA VAL A 115 21.90 18.27 -18.99
C VAL A 115 22.22 19.66 -18.39
N PRO A 116 22.72 19.80 -17.14
CA PRO A 116 22.22 20.77 -16.16
C PRO A 116 23.21 21.87 -15.70
N SER A 117 22.67 22.90 -15.03
CA SER A 117 23.28 23.87 -14.08
C SER A 117 24.04 25.12 -14.61
N LEU A 118 23.71 26.27 -14.01
CA LEU A 118 24.18 27.69 -14.10
C LEU A 118 25.71 27.94 -13.85
N PRO A 119 26.28 29.19 -13.92
CA PRO A 119 26.08 30.39 -14.77
C PRO A 119 27.40 31.09 -15.27
N ALA A 120 27.32 32.01 -16.27
CA ALA A 120 28.08 33.30 -16.45
C ALA A 120 28.31 33.71 -17.95
N GLU A 121 28.12 35.01 -18.25
CA GLU A 121 28.43 35.77 -19.51
C GLU A 121 29.97 35.94 -19.78
N PRO A 122 30.47 36.59 -20.88
CA PRO A 122 29.93 36.97 -22.21
C PRO A 122 30.85 36.61 -23.44
N GLU A 123 30.28 36.58 -24.67
CA GLU A 123 30.80 36.88 -26.06
C GLU A 123 32.23 36.50 -26.56
N PRO A 124 32.57 36.50 -27.89
CA PRO A 124 31.81 36.28 -29.15
C PRO A 124 32.58 35.40 -30.21
N VAL A 125 32.04 35.35 -31.44
CA VAL A 125 32.62 35.10 -32.80
C VAL A 125 32.85 33.68 -33.41
N ALA A 126 32.08 33.47 -34.50
CA ALA A 126 32.51 33.11 -35.87
C ALA A 126 32.77 31.64 -36.31
N ALA A 127 31.90 31.22 -37.25
CA ALA A 127 32.21 30.77 -38.62
C ALA A 127 32.69 29.33 -38.90
N GLY A 128 31.99 28.73 -39.88
CA GLY A 128 32.48 27.71 -40.83
C GLY A 128 32.38 26.27 -40.35
N ASP A 129 32.15 25.27 -41.17
CA ASP A 129 31.87 25.19 -42.61
C ASP A 129 31.35 23.77 -42.84
N GLU A 130 30.60 23.61 -43.92
CA GLU A 130 29.97 22.36 -44.35
C GLU A 130 30.99 21.27 -44.71
N THR A 131 30.53 20.01 -44.68
CA THR A 131 30.75 18.98 -45.72
C THR A 131 30.01 17.72 -45.26
N ALA A 132 28.97 17.31 -46.00
CA ALA A 132 29.02 16.27 -47.03
C ALA A 132 29.27 14.88 -46.44
N GLU A 133 28.64 13.79 -46.82
CA GLU A 133 27.66 13.41 -47.84
C GLU A 133 27.31 11.94 -47.49
N ALA A 134 26.41 11.32 -48.28
CA ALA A 134 26.22 9.87 -48.44
C ALA A 134 25.36 9.16 -47.38
N GLU A 135 24.47 8.23 -47.70
CA GLU A 135 23.85 7.73 -48.94
C GLU A 135 22.83 6.66 -48.48
N GLY A 136 21.75 6.47 -49.25
CA GLY A 136 20.95 5.23 -49.30
C GLY A 136 20.08 4.93 -48.06
N GLY A 137 18.74 4.97 -48.11
CA GLY A 137 17.85 4.53 -49.18
C GLY A 137 17.38 3.10 -48.94
N ARG A 138 16.19 2.92 -48.35
CA ARG A 138 15.24 1.81 -48.62
C ARG A 138 13.93 2.06 -47.88
N ALA A 139 12.92 2.61 -48.56
CA ALA A 139 11.81 1.91 -49.21
C ALA A 139 10.73 1.43 -48.23
N GLU A 140 9.62 2.16 -48.30
CA GLU A 140 8.29 1.85 -47.81
C GLU A 140 7.80 0.49 -48.32
N SER A 141 7.18 -0.30 -47.44
CA SER A 141 6.27 -1.40 -47.78
C SER A 141 5.39 -1.69 -46.57
N ASP A 142 4.12 -1.32 -46.66
CA ASP A 142 2.99 -1.83 -45.87
C ASP A 142 2.11 -2.66 -46.85
N PRO A 143 1.16 -3.53 -46.47
CA PRO A 143 0.80 -4.10 -45.17
C PRO A 143 0.80 -5.65 -45.19
N GLY A 144 0.61 -6.26 -44.00
CA GLY A 144 -0.03 -7.58 -43.92
C GLY A 144 0.85 -8.70 -43.39
N SER A 145 0.98 -8.76 -42.07
CA SER A 145 1.22 -10.02 -41.36
C SER A 145 0.63 -9.92 -39.97
N ARG A 146 -0.30 -10.83 -39.68
CA ARG A 146 -0.81 -11.09 -38.34
C ARG A 146 0.11 -12.14 -37.68
N PRO A 147 0.63 -11.87 -36.48
CA PRO A 147 0.82 -12.92 -35.47
C PRO A 147 0.12 -12.47 -34.17
N GLN A 148 -0.82 -13.22 -33.58
CA GLN A 148 -0.53 -14.34 -32.67
C GLN A 148 0.77 -14.18 -31.90
N ALA A 149 0.68 -13.63 -30.69
CA ALA A 149 1.26 -14.22 -29.49
C ALA A 149 0.72 -13.43 -28.29
N ALA A 150 0.20 -14.15 -27.30
CA ALA A 150 -0.05 -13.62 -25.98
C ALA A 150 1.20 -12.90 -25.49
N GLU A 151 1.07 -11.65 -25.06
CA GLU A 151 2.12 -10.99 -24.30
C GLU A 151 2.40 -11.88 -23.07
N PRO A 152 3.69 -12.12 -22.75
CA PRO A 152 4.03 -12.97 -21.63
C PRO A 152 3.43 -12.33 -20.38
N LEU A 153 2.54 -13.07 -19.72
CA LEU A 153 2.22 -12.84 -18.32
C LEU A 153 3.57 -12.73 -17.62
N VAL A 154 3.97 -11.52 -17.25
CA VAL A 154 5.11 -11.34 -16.35
C VAL A 154 4.71 -12.14 -15.12
N GLU A 155 5.33 -13.31 -14.96
CA GLU A 155 5.16 -14.13 -13.76
C GLU A 155 5.59 -13.23 -12.62
N MET A 156 4.59 -12.65 -11.94
CA MET A 156 4.85 -11.76 -10.84
C MET A 156 5.49 -12.61 -9.77
N ASP A 157 6.72 -12.27 -9.43
CA ASP A 157 7.54 -12.97 -8.45
C ASP A 157 6.70 -13.31 -7.19
N GLU A 158 6.82 -14.54 -6.72
CA GLU A 158 5.96 -15.07 -5.65
C GLU A 158 6.08 -14.21 -4.38
N GLU A 159 7.27 -13.70 -4.08
CA GLU A 159 7.51 -12.81 -2.94
C GLU A 159 6.78 -11.47 -3.10
N THR A 160 6.70 -10.97 -4.33
CA THR A 160 5.92 -9.77 -4.67
C THR A 160 4.42 -10.03 -4.46
N ARG A 161 3.92 -11.19 -4.89
CA ARG A 161 2.52 -11.60 -4.67
C ARG A 161 2.18 -11.73 -3.18
N VAL A 162 3.07 -12.32 -2.38
CA VAL A 162 2.91 -12.44 -0.92
C VAL A 162 2.86 -11.06 -0.26
N ALA A 163 3.77 -10.15 -0.63
CA ALA A 163 3.80 -8.80 -0.08
C ALA A 163 2.56 -7.97 -0.47
N MET A 164 2.09 -8.11 -1.71
CA MET A 164 0.82 -7.50 -2.14
C MET A 164 -0.36 -8.00 -1.32
N ASN A 165 -0.46 -9.31 -1.11
CA ASN A 165 -1.53 -9.90 -0.31
C ASN A 165 -1.46 -9.43 1.15
N ALA A 166 -0.27 -9.40 1.76
CA ALA A 166 -0.08 -8.88 3.11
C ALA A 166 -0.54 -7.41 3.24
N LEU A 167 -0.20 -6.58 2.25
CA LEU A 167 -0.66 -5.18 2.20
C LEU A 167 -2.18 -5.09 2.08
N LEU A 168 -2.77 -5.81 1.13
CA LEU A 168 -4.21 -5.81 0.89
C LEU A 168 -4.98 -6.31 2.12
N HIS A 169 -4.48 -7.34 2.81
CA HIS A 169 -5.05 -7.84 4.05
C HIS A 169 -4.95 -6.81 5.19
N ALA A 170 -3.80 -6.16 5.35
CA ALA A 170 -3.60 -5.14 6.38
C ALA A 170 -4.52 -3.93 6.20
N VAL A 171 -4.78 -3.47 4.96
CA VAL A 171 -5.64 -2.30 4.69
C VAL A 171 -7.13 -2.63 4.56
N ARG A 172 -7.50 -3.91 4.38
CA ARG A 172 -8.88 -4.37 4.15
C ARG A 172 -9.93 -3.83 5.14
N PRO A 173 -9.65 -3.67 6.45
CA PRO A 173 -10.63 -3.14 7.40
C PRO A 173 -10.98 -1.66 7.14
N GLU A 174 -10.09 -0.91 6.49
CA GLU A 174 -10.23 0.54 6.31
C GLU A 174 -10.85 0.88 4.96
N ARG A 175 -12.17 1.15 4.97
CA ARG A 175 -12.94 1.47 3.75
C ARG A 175 -12.47 2.75 3.05
N ARG A 176 -11.72 3.60 3.74
CA ARG A 176 -11.23 4.89 3.22
C ARG A 176 -9.95 4.75 2.41
N LEU A 177 -9.36 3.55 2.38
CA LEU A 177 -8.16 3.20 1.62
C LEU A 177 -8.47 2.16 0.54
N PRO A 178 -9.27 2.50 -0.49
CA PRO A 178 -9.36 1.62 -1.66
C PRO A 178 -7.96 1.54 -2.29
N LEU A 179 -7.50 0.31 -2.53
CA LEU A 179 -6.20 0.04 -3.13
C LEU A 179 -6.37 -0.93 -4.30
N GLY A 180 -5.96 -0.51 -5.49
CA GLY A 180 -5.98 -1.37 -6.68
C GLY A 180 -4.81 -2.35 -6.73
N LEU A 181 -4.89 -3.36 -7.59
CA LEU A 181 -3.81 -4.35 -7.77
C LEU A 181 -2.51 -3.70 -8.27
N ALA A 182 -2.59 -2.75 -9.21
CA ALA A 182 -1.41 -2.04 -9.72
C ALA A 182 -0.73 -1.19 -8.63
N GLU A 183 -1.51 -0.54 -7.78
CA GLU A 183 -0.98 0.24 -6.66
C GLU A 183 -0.37 -0.66 -5.60
N ALA A 184 -1.01 -1.79 -5.29
CA ALA A 184 -0.46 -2.78 -4.38
C ALA A 184 0.86 -3.36 -4.92
N ALA A 185 0.95 -3.66 -6.22
CA ALA A 185 2.17 -4.11 -6.86
C ALA A 185 3.29 -3.05 -6.76
N ALA A 186 2.96 -1.77 -6.96
CA ALA A 186 3.91 -0.67 -6.82
C ALA A 186 4.43 -0.49 -5.38
N LEU A 187 3.64 -0.84 -4.36
CA LEU A 187 4.02 -0.75 -2.95
C LEU A 187 4.68 -2.04 -2.42
N ALA A 188 4.55 -3.15 -3.14
CA ALA A 188 5.04 -4.47 -2.73
C ALA A 188 6.52 -4.49 -2.33
N PRO A 189 7.47 -3.83 -3.04
CA PRO A 189 8.88 -3.85 -2.64
C PRO A 189 9.13 -3.28 -1.24
N MET A 190 8.37 -2.27 -0.84
CA MET A 190 8.49 -1.65 0.48
C MET A 190 7.93 -2.56 1.56
N VAL A 191 6.83 -3.26 1.25
CA VAL A 191 6.21 -4.22 2.16
C VAL A 191 7.12 -5.44 2.33
N ARG A 192 7.79 -5.91 1.27
CA ARG A 192 8.84 -6.92 1.37
C ARG A 192 9.94 -6.49 2.33
N ALA A 193 10.45 -5.28 2.18
CA ALA A 193 11.48 -4.72 3.05
C ALA A 193 11.02 -4.60 4.53
N TRP A 194 9.72 -4.49 4.78
CA TRP A 194 9.15 -4.58 6.14
C TRP A 194 9.15 -6.02 6.66
N LEU A 195 8.70 -6.97 5.84
CA LEU A 195 8.65 -8.39 6.20
C LEU A 195 10.05 -8.98 6.45
N GLU A 196 11.03 -8.61 5.62
CA GLU A 196 12.44 -9.00 5.78
C GLU A 196 13.04 -8.49 7.11
N ARG A 197 12.53 -7.37 7.63
CA ARG A 197 12.90 -6.83 8.94
C ARG A 197 12.14 -7.47 10.10
N GLY A 198 11.33 -8.51 9.82
CA GLY A 198 10.58 -9.25 10.82
C GLY A 198 9.27 -8.59 11.24
N ALA A 199 8.74 -7.64 10.47
CA ALA A 199 7.45 -7.02 10.78
C ALA A 199 6.30 -8.03 10.63
N SER A 200 5.42 -8.10 11.62
CA SER A 200 4.18 -8.88 11.51
C SER A 200 3.11 -8.11 10.74
N GLU A 201 2.09 -8.83 10.25
CA GLU A 201 0.93 -8.20 9.60
C GLU A 201 0.21 -7.20 10.54
N ASP A 202 0.14 -7.50 11.84
CA ASP A 202 -0.44 -6.60 12.84
C ASP A 202 0.37 -5.32 13.00
N GLN A 203 1.70 -5.41 12.99
CA GLN A 203 2.58 -4.24 13.03
C GLN A 203 2.44 -3.40 11.76
N LEU A 204 2.35 -4.05 10.60
CA LEU A 204 2.10 -3.39 9.32
C LEU A 204 0.75 -2.64 9.37
N ARG A 205 -0.31 -3.31 9.84
CA ARG A 205 -1.65 -2.73 10.00
C ARG A 205 -1.65 -1.53 10.93
N GLU A 206 -1.08 -1.65 12.11
CA GLU A 206 -0.99 -0.55 13.08
C GLU A 206 -0.22 0.64 12.47
N ALA A 207 0.92 0.38 11.82
CA ALA A 207 1.70 1.44 11.19
C ALA A 207 0.92 2.16 10.07
N LEU A 208 0.24 1.40 9.22
CA LEU A 208 -0.52 1.92 8.08
C LEU A 208 -1.81 2.63 8.49
N LEU A 209 -2.52 2.12 9.49
CA LEU A 209 -3.86 2.60 9.85
C LEU A 209 -3.88 3.60 11.01
N ALA A 210 -2.90 3.61 11.92
CA ALA A 210 -2.95 4.46 13.11
C ALA A 210 -2.99 5.96 12.77
N GLY A 211 -4.06 6.67 13.16
CA GLY A 211 -4.19 8.12 12.96
C GLY A 211 -4.31 8.54 11.50
N LEU A 212 -5.11 7.83 10.71
CA LEU A 212 -5.45 8.24 9.34
C LEU A 212 -6.16 9.62 9.33
N PRO A 213 -5.81 10.54 8.41
CA PRO A 213 -6.53 11.80 8.23
C PRO A 213 -8.02 11.56 7.97
N GLU A 214 -8.92 12.52 8.22
CA GLU A 214 -10.36 12.36 7.93
C GLU A 214 -10.74 12.35 6.45
N VAL A 215 -9.90 12.91 5.58
CA VAL A 215 -10.06 12.84 4.13
C VAL A 215 -8.75 12.35 3.52
N VAL A 216 -8.83 11.28 2.74
CA VAL A 216 -7.69 10.72 2.00
C VAL A 216 -7.96 10.91 0.53
N TYR A 217 -7.14 11.76 -0.11
CA TYR A 217 -7.24 12.03 -1.55
C TYR A 217 -6.44 11.02 -2.39
N SER A 218 -5.36 10.48 -1.82
CA SER A 218 -4.54 9.45 -2.47
C SER A 218 -4.16 8.36 -1.46
N PRO A 219 -4.88 7.22 -1.47
CA PRO A 219 -4.57 6.08 -0.61
C PRO A 219 -3.14 5.57 -0.79
N ALA A 220 -2.72 5.34 -2.04
CA ALA A 220 -1.39 4.83 -2.35
C ALA A 220 -0.27 5.76 -1.85
N ALA A 221 -0.44 7.09 -1.96
CA ALA A 221 0.56 8.04 -1.47
C ALA A 221 0.66 8.06 0.05
N VAL A 222 -0.49 7.98 0.76
CA VAL A 222 -0.50 7.88 2.23
C VAL A 222 0.18 6.60 2.69
N LEU A 223 -0.12 5.47 2.05
CA LEU A 223 0.48 4.18 2.36
C LEU A 223 1.99 4.19 2.10
N ARG A 224 2.43 4.66 0.92
CA ARG A 224 3.86 4.84 0.60
C ARG A 224 4.56 5.65 1.69
N SER A 225 4.03 6.82 1.99
CA SER A 225 4.64 7.74 2.96
C SER A 225 4.72 7.16 4.38
N ARG A 226 3.80 6.26 4.76
CA ARG A 226 3.85 5.55 6.03
C ARG A 226 4.84 4.39 6.01
N LEU A 227 4.87 3.61 4.93
CA LEU A 227 5.85 2.53 4.75
C LEU A 227 7.29 3.06 4.80
N GLU A 228 7.55 4.26 4.26
CA GLU A 228 8.85 4.93 4.33
C GLU A 228 9.15 5.42 5.76
N ARG A 229 8.26 6.23 6.33
CA ARG A 229 8.55 6.94 7.59
C ARG A 229 8.50 6.05 8.82
N LYS A 230 7.69 4.99 8.80
CA LYS A 230 7.53 4.06 9.92
C LYS A 230 8.30 2.76 9.71
N MET A 231 9.23 2.72 8.75
CA MET A 231 9.97 1.51 8.46
C MET A 231 10.64 0.97 9.73
N PRO A 232 10.45 -0.32 10.07
CA PRO A 232 11.07 -0.92 11.24
C PRO A 232 12.59 -0.74 11.21
N ALA A 233 13.18 -0.56 12.39
CA ALA A 233 14.62 -0.64 12.52
C ALA A 233 15.11 -2.01 12.06
N GLU A 234 16.33 -2.07 11.53
CA GLU A 234 16.90 -3.35 11.13
C GLU A 234 16.98 -4.29 12.34
N PRO A 235 16.53 -5.54 12.18
CA PRO A 235 16.55 -6.51 13.27
C PRO A 235 18.00 -6.67 13.73
N ARG A 236 18.25 -6.28 14.98
CA ARG A 236 19.57 -6.49 15.57
C ARG A 236 19.77 -7.99 15.69
N PRO A 237 20.91 -8.55 15.23
CA PRO A 237 21.17 -9.97 15.44
C PRO A 237 21.06 -10.26 16.93
N GLU A 238 20.12 -11.15 17.27
CA GLU A 238 19.91 -11.54 18.66
C GLU A 238 21.22 -12.14 19.17
N ARG A 239 21.81 -11.50 20.18
CA ARG A 239 22.96 -12.10 20.85
C ARG A 239 22.43 -13.36 21.50
N PRO A 240 23.02 -14.54 21.22
CA PRO A 240 22.56 -15.77 21.82
C PRO A 240 22.57 -15.57 23.32
N THR A 241 21.39 -15.72 23.93
CA THR A 241 21.28 -15.73 25.39
C THR A 241 22.11 -16.92 25.84
N ARG A 242 23.23 -16.66 26.54
CA ARG A 242 24.03 -17.74 27.12
C ARG A 242 23.15 -18.39 28.18
N ARG A 243 22.52 -19.51 27.81
CA ARG A 243 21.78 -20.33 28.76
C ARG A 243 22.81 -20.94 29.69
N MET A 244 22.74 -20.55 30.96
CA MET A 244 23.54 -21.17 32.00
C MET A 244 23.15 -22.65 32.03
N ALA A 245 24.12 -23.55 31.88
CA ALA A 245 23.88 -24.98 32.02
C ALA A 245 23.66 -25.31 33.50
N GLU A 246 23.08 -26.47 33.81
CA GLU A 246 22.98 -26.96 35.18
C GLU A 246 24.03 -28.04 35.44
N CYS A 247 24.59 -28.05 36.65
CA CYS A 247 25.49 -29.10 37.09
C CYS A 247 24.76 -30.45 37.11
N ALA A 248 25.32 -31.47 36.45
CA ALA A 248 24.72 -32.80 36.42
C ALA A 248 24.62 -33.50 37.79
N GLY A 249 25.33 -33.01 38.82
CA GLY A 249 25.33 -33.59 40.17
C GLY A 249 24.42 -32.86 41.18
N CYS A 250 24.46 -31.52 41.19
CA CYS A 250 23.76 -30.71 42.20
C CYS A 250 22.80 -29.67 41.61
N ARG A 251 22.68 -29.60 40.27
CA ARG A 251 21.90 -28.59 39.53
C ARG A 251 22.34 -27.13 39.74
N ASP A 252 23.53 -26.90 40.30
CA ASP A 252 24.10 -25.55 40.36
C ASP A 252 24.29 -24.96 38.95
N PRO A 253 24.01 -23.66 38.74
CA PRO A 253 24.22 -22.99 37.47
C PRO A 253 25.71 -22.95 37.08
N LEU A 254 26.02 -23.34 35.84
CA LEU A 254 27.36 -23.42 35.24
C LEU A 254 27.42 -22.66 33.91
N PRO A 255 28.56 -22.04 33.56
CA PRO A 255 28.74 -21.37 32.28
C PRO A 255 28.72 -22.33 31.08
N GLU A 256 29.10 -23.59 31.29
CA GLU A 256 29.09 -24.65 30.28
C GLU A 256 28.56 -25.97 30.88
N PRO A 257 27.99 -26.89 30.07
CA PRO A 257 27.49 -28.17 30.55
C PRO A 257 28.58 -28.99 31.24
N GLY A 258 28.30 -29.52 32.45
CA GLY A 258 29.27 -30.34 33.15
C GLY A 258 28.99 -30.54 34.64
N LEU A 259 30.05 -30.82 35.40
CA LEU A 259 30.04 -30.91 36.85
C LEU A 259 30.69 -29.66 37.45
N CYS A 260 30.08 -29.08 38.49
CA CYS A 260 30.70 -28.00 39.24
C CYS A 260 31.98 -28.48 39.95
N GLY A 261 32.86 -27.57 40.35
CA GLY A 261 34.13 -27.93 41.02
C GLY A 261 33.95 -28.86 42.23
N ARG A 262 32.83 -28.75 42.95
CA ARG A 262 32.46 -29.60 44.09
C ARG A 262 32.05 -31.02 43.65
N CYS A 263 31.16 -31.16 42.67
CA CYS A 263 30.75 -32.47 42.15
C CYS A 263 31.86 -33.15 41.31
N GLY A 264 32.67 -32.37 40.61
CA GLY A 264 33.81 -32.84 39.83
C GLY A 264 35.00 -33.29 40.68
N SER A 265 35.16 -32.76 41.89
CA SER A 265 36.17 -33.23 42.85
C SER A 265 35.71 -34.49 43.59
N ALA A 266 34.42 -34.59 43.93
CA ALA A 266 33.83 -35.80 44.53
C ALA A 266 33.84 -37.04 43.61
N SER A 267 33.71 -36.82 42.29
CA SER A 267 33.81 -37.90 41.28
C SER A 267 35.25 -38.33 41.01
N ARG A 268 36.21 -37.40 41.03
CA ARG A 268 37.65 -37.69 40.91
C ARG A 268 38.26 -38.34 42.16
N SER A 269 37.68 -38.09 43.33
CA SER A 269 38.13 -38.69 44.60
C SER A 269 37.53 -40.08 44.86
N ARG A 270 36.71 -40.61 43.95
CA ARG A 270 36.33 -42.03 44.00
C ARG A 270 37.59 -42.83 43.68
N PRO A 271 38.24 -43.48 44.66
CA PRO A 271 39.41 -44.28 44.36
C PRO A 271 38.98 -45.33 43.35
N ALA A 272 39.78 -45.51 42.30
CA ALA A 272 39.63 -46.65 41.39
C ALA A 272 39.55 -47.91 42.26
N GLY A 273 38.33 -48.44 42.41
CA GLY A 273 38.07 -49.62 43.21
C GLY A 273 38.79 -50.78 42.53
N GLY A 274 39.95 -51.13 43.07
CA GLY A 274 40.82 -52.16 42.53
C GLY A 274 41.76 -52.76 43.56
N ARG A 275 41.39 -52.79 44.85
CA ARG A 275 41.89 -53.81 45.78
C ARG A 275 40.71 -54.47 46.45
N ALA A 276 40.18 -55.50 45.79
CA ALA A 276 39.54 -56.58 46.50
C ALA A 276 40.57 -57.12 47.50
N ALA A 277 40.46 -56.74 48.76
CA ALA A 277 41.21 -57.39 49.82
C ALA A 277 40.77 -58.86 49.82
N LYS A 278 41.67 -59.77 49.39
CA LYS A 278 41.45 -61.20 49.54
C LYS A 278 41.29 -61.47 51.04
N VAL A 279 40.05 -61.66 51.49
CA VAL A 279 39.78 -62.16 52.83
C VAL A 279 40.36 -63.57 52.88
N THR A 280 41.39 -63.78 53.70
CA THR A 280 41.96 -65.11 53.91
C THR A 280 40.95 -65.98 54.67
N ALA A 281 40.97 -67.29 54.45
CA ALA A 281 40.08 -68.24 55.15
C ALA A 281 40.10 -68.01 56.69
N ARG A 282 41.28 -67.68 57.23
CA ARG A 282 41.50 -67.34 58.63
C ARG A 282 40.72 -66.10 59.11
N GLY A 283 40.48 -65.12 58.23
CA GLY A 283 39.65 -63.96 58.51
C GLY A 283 38.16 -64.32 58.55
N MET A 284 37.71 -65.21 57.64
CA MET A 284 36.34 -65.71 57.64
C MET A 284 36.03 -66.55 58.88
N ASP A 285 36.98 -67.38 59.33
CA ASP A 285 36.80 -68.22 60.51
C ASP A 285 36.74 -67.40 61.80
N LYS A 286 37.49 -66.29 61.90
CA LYS A 286 37.39 -65.37 63.05
C LYS A 286 36.03 -64.68 63.14
N VAL A 287 35.47 -64.26 62.00
CA VAL A 287 34.13 -63.68 61.95
C VAL A 287 33.08 -64.73 62.31
N ARG A 288 33.21 -65.96 61.80
CA ARG A 288 32.29 -67.05 62.10
C ARG A 288 32.33 -67.45 63.59
N ALA A 289 33.51 -67.46 64.20
CA ALA A 289 33.68 -67.70 65.63
C ALA A 289 33.10 -66.56 66.50
N ALA A 290 33.27 -65.30 66.09
CA ALA A 290 32.71 -64.15 66.80
C ALA A 290 31.16 -64.15 66.75
N MET A 291 30.57 -64.57 65.64
CA MET A 291 29.12 -64.66 65.48
C MET A 291 28.51 -65.86 66.24
N ALA A 292 29.26 -66.94 66.44
CA ALA A 292 28.82 -68.11 67.22
C ALA A 292 28.90 -67.91 68.74
N GLY A 293 29.71 -66.94 69.21
CA GLY A 293 29.86 -66.62 70.63
C GLY A 293 28.85 -65.61 71.18
N SER A 294 27.93 -65.10 70.35
CA SER A 294 27.00 -64.02 70.73
C SER A 294 25.56 -64.48 70.94
N THR A 295 25.29 -65.80 70.97
CA THR A 295 23.96 -66.39 71.20
C THR A 295 23.95 -67.36 72.40
N ALA A 296 24.40 -66.88 73.57
CA ALA A 296 24.16 -67.52 74.86
C ALA A 296 23.88 -66.44 75.91
#